data_AF-A0A8S3YE84-F1
#
_entry.id   AF-A0A8S3YE84-F1
#
_cell.length_a   1.000
_cell.length_b   1.000
_cell.length_c   1.000
_cell.angle_alpha   90.00
_cell.angle_beta   90.00
_cell.angle_gamma   90.00
#
_symmetry.space_group_name_H-M   'P 1'
#
loop_
_entity.id
_entity.type
_entity.pdbx_description
1 polymer ?
#
loop_
_entity_poly.entity_id
_entity_poly.type
_entity_poly.pdbx_seq_one_letter_code
_entity_poly.pdbx_strand_id
1 'polypeptide(L)' 'LVKQEDYRCQKCLQKGHFTYQCPGKRKYVERDSRTRLMNKRLKMDEEKAKLDIL' A
#
# COMPACT_ATOMS: atom_id res chain seq x y z
N LEU A 1 -15.83 -15.36 -17.34
CA LEU A 1 -15.53 -16.36 -16.28
C LEU A 1 -14.31 -15.85 -15.52
N VAL A 2 -14.48 -15.39 -14.28
CA VAL A 2 -13.37 -14.85 -13.48
C VAL A 2 -12.50 -16.02 -12.99
N LYS A 3 -11.21 -16.00 -13.30
CA LYS A 3 -10.26 -17.07 -12.91
C LYS A 3 -9.71 -16.78 -11.51
N GLN A 4 -9.32 -17.81 -10.77
CA GLN A 4 -8.77 -17.66 -9.40
C GLN A 4 -7.51 -16.77 -9.35
N GLU A 5 -6.79 -16.64 -10.45
CA GLU A 5 -5.61 -15.79 -10.64
C GLU A 5 -5.91 -14.29 -10.49
N ASP A 6 -7.14 -13.87 -10.74
CA ASP A 6 -7.53 -12.45 -10.68
C ASP A 6 -7.77 -11.98 -9.24
N TYR A 7 -8.07 -12.90 -8.33
CA TYR A 7 -8.42 -12.56 -6.95
C TYR A 7 -7.19 -12.36 -6.09
N ARG A 8 -7.10 -11.18 -5.48
CA ARG A 8 -6.10 -10.86 -4.46
C ARG A 8 -6.65 -11.17 -3.07
N CYS A 9 -6.00 -12.08 -2.36
CA CYS A 9 -6.35 -12.43 -0.98
C CYS A 9 -6.07 -11.26 -0.01
N GLN A 10 -7.06 -10.88 0.80
CA GLN A 10 -6.93 -9.80 1.79
C GLN A 10 -6.03 -10.18 2.99
N LYS A 11 -5.81 -11.47 3.28
CA LYS A 11 -4.97 -11.91 4.42
C LYS A 11 -3.47 -11.81 4.11
N CYS A 12 -3.04 -12.35 2.97
CA CYS A 12 -1.63 -12.45 2.59
C CYS A 12 -1.24 -11.49 1.45
N LEU A 13 -2.20 -10.83 0.81
CA LEU A 13 -2.02 -9.87 -0.28
C LEU A 13 -1.46 -10.46 -1.59
N GLN A 14 -1.47 -11.79 -1.74
CA GLN A 14 -1.11 -12.52 -2.95
C GLN A 14 -2.33 -12.81 -3.83
N LYS A 15 -2.08 -13.06 -5.12
CA LYS A 15 -3.10 -13.46 -6.09
C LYS A 15 -3.23 -14.99 -6.16
N GLY A 16 -4.31 -15.50 -6.73
CA GLY A 16 -4.46 -16.94 -7.03
C GLY A 16 -5.32 -17.73 -6.04
N HIS A 17 -5.89 -17.09 -5.02
CA HIS A 17 -6.79 -17.77 -4.08
C HIS A 17 -7.75 -16.81 -3.38
N PHE A 18 -8.84 -17.37 -2.85
CA PHE A 18 -9.79 -16.64 -2.01
C PHE A 18 -9.35 -16.60 -0.55
N THR A 19 -9.87 -15.64 0.22
CA THR A 19 -9.50 -15.41 1.63
C THR A 19 -9.79 -16.60 2.56
N TYR A 20 -10.78 -17.43 2.23
CA TYR A 20 -11.13 -18.63 2.99
C TYR A 20 -10.17 -19.80 2.76
N GLN A 21 -9.53 -19.89 1.58
CA GLN A 21 -8.52 -20.91 1.25
C GLN A 21 -7.10 -20.53 1.68
N CYS A 22 -6.87 -19.28 2.10
CA CYS A 22 -5.54 -18.79 2.42
C CYS A 22 -4.92 -19.55 3.62
N PRO A 23 -3.82 -20.30 3.42
CA PRO A 23 -3.12 -21.01 4.49
C PRO A 23 -2.23 -20.07 5.33
N GLY A 24 -1.93 -18.87 4.81
CA GLY A 24 -1.06 -17.90 5.45
C GLY A 24 -1.71 -17.14 6.61
N LYS A 25 -0.90 -16.79 7.62
CA LYS A 25 -1.25 -15.81 8.65
C LYS A 25 -1.43 -14.41 8.03
N ARG A 26 -2.22 -13.54 8.67
CA ARG A 26 -2.41 -12.16 8.21
C ARG A 26 -1.07 -11.43 8.16
N LYS A 27 -0.71 -10.87 7.00
CA LYS A 27 0.46 -10.01 6.86
C LYS A 27 0.15 -8.67 7.51
N TYR A 28 0.94 -8.27 8.50
CA TYR A 28 0.84 -6.92 9.05
C TYR A 28 1.35 -5.92 8.00
N VAL A 29 0.54 -4.91 7.71
CA VAL A 29 0.93 -3.77 6.89
C VAL A 29 0.89 -2.55 7.80
N GLU A 30 2.05 -1.94 8.02
CA GLU A 30 2.13 -0.70 8.78
C GLU A 30 1.34 0.38 8.04
N ARG A 31 0.45 1.05 8.76
CA ARG A 31 -0.27 2.21 8.25
C ARG A 31 0.40 3.46 8.80
N ASP A 32 0.84 4.34 7.90
CA ASP A 32 1.41 5.62 8.28
C ASP A 32 0.43 6.42 9.13
N SER A 33 0.93 7.02 10.22
CA SER A 33 0.16 7.98 11.00
C SER A 33 -0.17 9.21 10.16
N ARG A 34 -1.25 9.92 10.51
CA ARG A 34 -1.61 11.19 9.88
C ARG A 34 -0.45 12.19 9.89
N THR A 35 0.29 12.26 10.99
CA THR A 35 1.46 13.13 11.15
C THR A 35 2.58 12.75 10.17
N ARG A 36 2.86 11.45 9.99
CA ARG A 36 3.87 10.98 9.05
C ARG A 36 3.50 11.30 7.59
N LEU A 37 2.22 11.19 7.25
CA LEU A 37 1.71 11.58 5.93
C LEU A 37 1.81 13.09 5.69
N MET A 38 1.47 13.90 6.69
CA MET A 38 1.57 15.36 6.61
C MET A 38 3.03 15.81 6.40
N ASN A 39 3.96 15.26 7.19
CA ASN A 39 5.38 15.58 7.07
C ASN A 39 5.95 15.17 5.70
N LYS A 40 5.50 14.04 5.13
CA LYS A 40 5.88 13.64 3.75
C LYS A 40 5.41 14.69 2.73
N ARG A 41 4.17 15.19 2.84
CA ARG A 41 3.65 16.22 1.91
C ARG A 41 4.45 17.51 1.99
N LEU A 42 4.71 18.01 3.20
CA LEU A 42 5.49 19.23 3.41
C LEU A 42 6.89 19.13 2.77
N LYS A 43 7.57 17.99 2.95
CA LYS A 43 8.87 17.75 2.30
C LYS A 43 8.79 17.76 0.78
N MET A 44 7.76 17.13 0.21
CA MET A 44 7.57 17.13 -1.26
C MET A 44 7.30 18.54 -1.79
N ASP A 45 6.59 19.37 -1.05
CA ASP A 45 6.30 20.75 -1.44
C ASP A 45 7.56 21.64 -1.32
N GLU A 46 8.38 21.44 -0.28
CA GLU A 46 9.70 22.09 -0.15
C GLU A 46 10.67 21.69 -1.27
N GLU A 47 10.70 20.42 -1.65
CA GLU A 47 11.53 19.91 -2.76
C GLU A 47 11.10 20.50 -4.09
N LYS A 48 9.79 20.59 -4.36
CA LYS A 48 9.26 21.25 -5.55
C LYS A 48 9.64 22.73 -5.60
N ALA A 49 9.45 23.46 -4.51
CA ALA A 49 9.82 24.87 -4.44
C ALA A 49 11.32 25.08 -4.70
N LYS A 50 12.20 24.18 -4.23
CA LYS A 50 13.64 24.24 -4.51
C LYS A 50 13.96 23.94 -5.98
N LEU A 51 13.24 23.01 -6.61
CA LEU A 51 13.40 22.70 -8.03
C LEU A 51 12.93 23.85 -8.92
N ASP A 52 11.83 24.52 -8.56
CA ASP A 52 11.29 25.67 -9.32
C ASP A 52 12.20 26.91 -9.27
N ILE A 53 13.09 26.98 -8.27
CA ILE A 53 14.08 28.07 -8.11
C ILE A 53 15.32 27.85 -8.98
N LEU A 54 15.54 26.63 -9.50
CA LEU A 54 16.73 26.25 -10.28
C LEU A 54 16.46 26.31 -11.79
#